data_AF-A0AA90TIA1-F1
#
_entry.id   AF-A0AA90TIA1-F1
#
_cell.length_a   1.000
_cell.length_b   1.000
_cell.length_c   1.000
_cell.angle_alpha   90.00
_cell.angle_beta   90.00
_cell.angle_gamma   90.00
#
_symmetry.space_group_name_H-M   'P 1'
#
loop_
_entity.id
_entity.type
_entity.pdbx_description
1 polymer ?
#
loop_
_entity_poly.entity_id
_entity_poly.type
_entity_poly.pdbx_seq_one_letter_code
_entity_poly.pdbx_strand_id
1 'polypeptide(L)'
;MSLPAHVIADIIPTVFTDDDGTSWLAWSNRQCYIAKLKPNMIDIDGPIREITPPHFVEGPWLHKRGKLYYLSYASMTLPHRAPSTYRIQRRQASPDPGPTAAC
;
A
#
# COMPACT_ATOMS: atom_id res chain seq x y z
N MET A 1 9.46 -16.82 25.79
CA MET A 1 8.34 -16.22 25.03
C MET A 1 8.90 -15.16 24.11
N SER A 2 9.03 -15.46 22.82
CA SER A 2 9.38 -14.49 21.78
C SER A 2 8.10 -13.78 21.35
N LEU A 3 8.06 -12.45 21.38
CA LEU A 3 7.00 -11.72 20.68
C LEU A 3 7.07 -12.13 19.20
N PRO A 4 5.96 -12.53 18.56
CA PRO A 4 6.01 -13.00 17.20
C PRO A 4 6.28 -11.82 16.27
N ALA A 5 7.09 -12.04 15.23
CA ALA A 5 7.52 -11.08 14.22
C ALA A 5 6.37 -10.33 13.49
N HIS A 6 5.11 -10.71 13.73
CA HIS A 6 3.91 -10.13 13.15
C HIS A 6 3.62 -8.69 13.63
N VAL A 7 3.92 -8.34 14.90
CA VAL A 7 3.53 -7.01 15.45
C VAL A 7 4.30 -5.85 14.79
N ILE A 8 5.50 -6.12 14.28
CA ILE A 8 6.34 -5.09 13.67
C ILE A 8 5.97 -4.87 12.19
N ALA A 9 5.23 -5.80 11.56
CA ALA A 9 4.88 -5.73 10.14
C ALA A 9 3.74 -4.74 9.84
N ASP A 10 2.89 -4.48 10.82
CA ASP A 10 1.62 -3.75 10.65
C ASP A 10 1.73 -2.27 11.05
N ILE A 11 2.63 -1.54 10.39
CA ILE A 11 2.86 -0.11 10.65
C ILE A 11 2.73 0.73 9.37
N ILE A 12 2.69 2.05 9.55
CA ILE A 12 2.65 3.06 8.48
C ILE A 12 1.44 2.87 7.54
N PRO A 13 0.21 3.02 8.06
CA PRO A 13 -0.99 2.88 7.27
C PRO A 13 -1.22 4.08 6.36
N THR A 14 -1.83 3.82 5.20
CA THR A 14 -2.55 4.81 4.41
C THR A 14 -3.94 4.28 4.11
N VAL A 15 -4.95 5.14 4.30
CA VAL A 15 -6.32 4.89 3.88
C VAL A 15 -6.62 5.72 2.63
N PHE A 16 -7.28 5.11 1.65
CA PHE A 16 -7.79 5.79 0.46
C PHE A 16 -9.25 5.42 0.23
N THR A 17 -10.11 6.42 0.03
CA THR A 17 -11.51 6.23 -0.36
C THR A 17 -11.68 6.66 -1.81
N ASP A 18 -12.19 5.75 -2.64
CA ASP A 18 -12.42 5.98 -4.07
C ASP A 18 -13.74 6.72 -4.32
N ASP A 19 -13.95 7.14 -5.57
CA ASP A 19 -15.14 7.91 -5.98
C ASP A 19 -16.46 7.13 -5.80
N ASP A 20 -16.40 5.78 -5.77
CA ASP A 20 -17.55 4.91 -5.54
C ASP A 20 -17.86 4.68 -4.04
N GLY A 21 -17.10 5.31 -3.14
CA GLY A 21 -17.22 5.16 -1.69
C GLY A 21 -16.47 3.95 -1.13
N THR A 22 -15.78 3.17 -1.94
CA THR A 22 -14.96 2.04 -1.46
C THR A 22 -13.69 2.56 -0.78
N SER A 23 -13.47 2.14 0.46
CA SER A 23 -12.25 2.44 1.22
C SER A 23 -11.25 1.29 1.19
N TRP A 24 -9.97 1.65 1.14
CA TRP A 24 -8.82 0.75 1.08
C TRP A 24 -7.81 1.13 2.14
N LEU A 25 -7.21 0.13 2.78
CA LEU A 25 -6.10 0.28 3.71
C LEU A 25 -4.86 -0.36 3.08
N ALA A 26 -3.78 0.40 2.98
CA ALA A 26 -2.44 -0.13 2.73
C ALA A 26 -1.55 0.08 3.96
N TRP A 27 -0.64 -0.85 4.22
CA TRP A 27 0.30 -0.78 5.34
C TRP A 27 1.59 -1.52 4.99
N SER A 28 2.64 -1.30 5.79
CA SER A 28 3.95 -1.83 5.44
C SER A 28 4.96 -1.95 6.55
N ASN A 29 5.89 -2.90 6.36
CA ASN A 29 7.26 -2.87 6.88
C ASN A 29 8.12 -3.81 6.04
N ARG A 30 8.93 -3.28 5.12
CA ARG A 30 9.67 -4.02 4.07
C ARG A 30 8.81 -4.74 3.03
N GLN A 31 7.61 -5.18 3.39
CA GLN A 31 6.54 -5.61 2.49
C GLN A 31 5.42 -4.57 2.49
N CYS A 32 4.68 -4.48 1.39
CA CYS A 32 3.52 -3.61 1.26
C CYS A 32 2.27 -4.47 1.07
N TYR A 33 1.25 -4.24 1.91
CA TYR A 33 -0.02 -4.94 1.85
C TYR A 33 -1.15 -3.97 1.55
N ILE A 34 -2.24 -4.48 0.98
CA ILE A 34 -3.47 -3.74 0.76
C ILE A 34 -4.70 -4.62 1.00
N ALA A 35 -5.73 -4.04 1.59
CA ALA A 35 -7.02 -4.68 1.77
C ALA A 35 -8.15 -3.66 1.62
N LYS A 36 -9.33 -4.12 1.21
CA LYS A 36 -10.55 -3.32 1.24
C LYS A 36 -11.04 -3.22 2.69
N LEU A 37 -11.61 -2.07 3.06
CA LEU A 37 -12.23 -1.84 4.36
C LEU A 37 -13.76 -1.96 4.26
N LYS A 38 -14.38 -2.46 5.33
CA LYS A 38 -15.82 -2.34 5.52
C LYS A 38 -16.20 -0.88 5.80
N PRO A 39 -17.49 -0.50 5.67
CA PRO A 39 -17.95 0.85 5.98
C PRO A 39 -17.66 1.33 7.41
N ASN A 40 -17.40 0.42 8.35
CA ASN A 40 -17.03 0.79 9.72
C ASN A 40 -15.55 1.22 9.87
N MET A 41 -14.75 1.14 8.80
CA MET A 41 -13.35 1.59 8.71
C MET A 41 -12.36 0.91 9.67
N ILE A 42 -12.80 -0.13 10.38
CA ILE A 42 -11.99 -0.86 11.35
C ILE A 42 -11.91 -2.36 11.04
N ASP A 43 -12.80 -2.87 10.18
CA ASP A 43 -12.78 -4.25 9.71
C ASP A 43 -12.31 -4.33 8.25
N ILE A 44 -11.53 -5.37 7.95
CA ILE A 44 -11.16 -5.75 6.58
C ILE A 44 -12.35 -6.44 5.89
N ASP A 45 -12.57 -6.08 4.63
CA ASP A 45 -13.60 -6.64 3.74
C ASP A 45 -12.97 -7.51 2.63
N GLY A 46 -12.63 -8.75 2.98
CA GLY A 46 -12.09 -9.73 2.02
C GLY A 46 -10.58 -9.98 2.17
N PRO A 47 -9.90 -10.42 1.09
CA PRO A 47 -8.52 -10.87 1.17
C PRO A 47 -7.53 -9.71 1.31
N ILE A 48 -6.47 -9.96 2.07
CA ILE A 48 -5.26 -9.13 2.09
C ILE A 48 -4.41 -9.51 0.88
N ARG A 49 -3.96 -8.51 0.12
CA ARG A 49 -3.07 -8.70 -1.03
C ARG A 49 -1.70 -8.10 -0.73
N GLU A 50 -0.64 -8.81 -1.11
CA GLU A 50 0.71 -8.23 -1.14
C GLU A 50 0.91 -7.47 -2.46
N ILE A 51 1.42 -6.25 -2.35
CA ILE A 51 1.62 -5.30 -3.46
C ILE A 51 3.04 -4.70 -3.44
N THR A 52 4.00 -5.38 -2.80
CA THR A 52 5.38 -4.91 -2.63
C THR A 52 6.06 -4.62 -3.98
N PRO A 53 6.33 -3.34 -4.32
CA PRO A 53 7.02 -3.03 -5.55
C PRO A 53 8.55 -3.25 -5.43
N PRO A 54 9.29 -3.29 -6.55
CA PRO A 54 10.74 -3.38 -6.51
C PRO A 54 11.36 -2.26 -5.69
N HIS A 55 12.33 -2.61 -4.85
CA HIS A 55 13.07 -1.70 -3.98
C HIS A 55 12.22 -0.98 -2.93
N PHE A 56 11.03 -1.48 -2.60
CA PHE A 56 10.21 -0.95 -1.53
C PHE A 56 10.91 -1.04 -0.17
N VAL A 57 10.71 -0.02 0.66
CA VAL A 57 11.15 -0.01 2.06
C VAL A 57 9.94 0.12 2.97
N GLU A 58 9.19 1.21 2.83
CA GLU A 58 8.08 1.57 3.71
C GLU A 58 7.26 2.74 3.15
N GLY A 59 6.23 3.14 3.89
CA GLY A 59 5.51 4.39 3.66
C GLY A 59 4.63 4.37 2.42
N PRO A 60 3.73 3.39 2.25
CA PRO A 60 2.81 3.37 1.14
C PRO A 60 1.89 4.58 1.26
N TRP A 61 1.77 5.36 0.19
CA TRP A 61 0.82 6.44 0.09
C TRP A 61 0.00 6.31 -1.20
N LEU A 62 -1.27 5.98 -1.02
CA LEU A 62 -2.25 5.80 -2.08
C LEU A 62 -2.92 7.14 -2.43
N HIS A 63 -2.98 7.45 -3.71
CA HIS A 63 -3.78 8.57 -4.22
C HIS A 63 -4.23 8.34 -5.67
N LYS A 64 -5.24 9.10 -6.10
CA LYS A 64 -5.82 9.03 -7.44
C LYS A 64 -5.69 10.37 -8.15
N ARG A 65 -5.44 10.35 -9.46
CA ARG A 65 -5.51 11.53 -10.34
C ARG A 65 -6.17 11.16 -11.67
N GLY A 66 -7.42 11.60 -11.84
CA GLY A 66 -8.24 11.17 -12.97
C GLY A 66 -8.51 9.67 -12.91
N LYS A 67 -8.18 8.94 -13.99
CA LYS A 67 -8.36 7.48 -14.09
C LYS A 67 -7.12 6.67 -13.64
N LEU A 68 -6.14 7.34 -13.04
CA LEU A 68 -4.87 6.74 -12.63
C LEU A 68 -4.79 6.65 -11.10
N TYR A 69 -4.34 5.50 -10.63
CA TYR A 69 -4.00 5.27 -9.23
C TYR A 69 -2.48 5.23 -9.06
N TYR A 70 -2.03 5.73 -7.92
CA TYR A 70 -0.63 5.91 -7.61
C TYR A 70 -0.31 5.31 -6.24
N LEU A 71 0.79 4.57 -6.19
CA LEU A 71 1.46 4.17 -4.96
C LEU A 71 2.79 4.92 -4.87
N SER A 72 2.86 5.87 -3.95
CA SER A 72 4.12 6.52 -3.57
C SER A 72 4.75 5.79 -2.39
N TYR A 73 6.08 5.65 -2.37
CA TYR A 73 6.77 4.91 -1.29
C TYR A 73 8.25 5.30 -1.16
N ALA A 74 8.82 5.06 0.03
CA ALA A 74 10.26 5.18 0.26
C ALA A 74 10.98 3.96 -0.34
N SER A 75 12.03 4.20 -1.11
CA SER A 75 12.74 3.17 -1.87
C SER A 75 14.25 3.27 -1.70
N MET A 76 14.91 2.10 -1.74
CA MET A 76 16.35 1.98 -1.60
C MET A 76 17.00 1.41 -2.87
N THR A 77 17.93 2.17 -3.44
CA THR A 77 18.79 1.71 -4.54
C THR A 77 20.16 1.25 -4.01
N LEU A 78 20.54 0.01 -4.33
CA LEU A 78 21.88 -0.48 -4.02
C LEU A 78 22.92 0.28 -4.86
N PRO A 79 24.09 0.65 -4.27
CA PRO A 79 24.71 0.05 -3.07
C PRO A 79 24.44 0.80 -1.75
N HIS A 80 23.63 1.86 -1.73
CA HIS A 80 23.40 2.65 -0.51
C HIS A 80 22.38 1.96 0.41
N ARG A 81 22.81 1.66 1.65
CA ARG A 81 22.03 0.98 2.70
C ARG A 81 21.06 1.90 3.46
N ALA A 82 20.52 2.92 2.79
CA ALA A 82 19.54 3.85 3.35
C ALA A 82 18.44 4.11 2.30
N PRO A 83 17.17 4.36 2.70
CA PRO A 83 16.15 4.83 1.77
C PRO A 83 16.67 6.11 1.11
N SER A 84 16.99 6.00 -0.18
CA SER A 84 17.73 7.03 -0.90
C SER A 84 16.83 7.85 -1.81
N THR A 85 15.61 7.37 -2.09
CA THR A 85 14.69 7.99 -3.04
C THR A 85 13.23 7.71 -2.72
N TYR A 86 12.35 8.69 -2.90
CA TYR A 86 10.91 8.45 -3.02
C TYR A 86 10.59 8.02 -4.46
N ARG A 87 9.81 6.95 -4.59
CA ARG A 87 9.33 6.45 -5.89
C ARG A 87 7.83 6.56 -5.97
N ILE A 88 7.35 6.69 -7.21
CA ILE A 88 5.93 6.73 -7.55
C ILE A 88 5.69 5.66 -8.60
N GLN A 89 4.89 4.66 -8.25
CA GLN A 89 4.36 3.70 -9.21
C GLN A 89 2.94 4.14 -9.60
N ARG A 90 2.68 4.17 -10.91
CA ARG A 90 1.35 4.46 -11.47
C ARG A 90 0.90 3.31 -12.34
N ARG A 91 -0.40 3.06 -12.35
CA ARG A 91 -1.03 2.16 -13.32
C ARG A 91 -2.45 2.63 -13.61
N GLN A 92 -2.93 2.25 -14.78
CA GLN A 92 -4.30 2.50 -15.19
C GLN A 92 -5.24 1.57 -14.45
N ALA A 93 -6.46 2.04 -14.16
CA ALA A 93 -7.53 1.23 -13.60
C ALA A 93 -7.62 -0.12 -14.36
N SER A 94 -7.46 -1.21 -13.62
CA SER A 94 -7.67 -2.58 -14.11
C SER A 94 -9.14 -2.98 -13.92
N PRO A 95 -9.59 -4.17 -14.36
CA PRO A 95 -10.93 -4.66 -14.02
C PRO A 95 -11.15 -4.78 -12.50
N ASP A 96 -10.07 -4.95 -11.73
CA ASP A 96 -10.14 -4.88 -10.27
C ASP A 96 -10.31 -3.41 -9.82
N PRO A 97 -11.36 -3.10 -9.04
CA PRO A 97 -11.65 -1.74 -8.62
C PRO A 97 -10.60 -1.22 -7.63
N GLY A 98 -10.32 0.08 -7.72
CA GLY A 98 -9.56 0.80 -6.71
C GLY A 98 -8.03 0.81 -6.88
N PRO A 99 -7.29 1.21 -5.83
CA PRO A 99 -5.84 1.43 -5.85
C PRO A 99 -5.01 0.16 -5.99
N THR A 100 -5.62 -1.04 -5.91
CA THR A 100 -4.95 -2.29 -6.29
C THR A 100 -4.44 -2.24 -7.72
N ALA A 101 -5.13 -1.47 -8.58
CA ALA A 101 -4.67 -1.21 -9.94
C ALA A 101 -3.29 -0.56 -9.99
N ALA A 102 -2.87 0.24 -8.98
CA ALA A 102 -1.58 0.93 -8.91
C ALA A 102 -0.36 0.01 -8.72
N CYS A 103 -0.61 -1.25 -8.33
CA CYS A 103 0.38 -2.17 -7.78
C CYS A 103 0.87 -3.20 -8.81
#